data_AF-A0A816JFR2-F1
#
_entry.id   AF-A0A816JFR2-F1
#
_cell.length_a   1.000
_cell.length_b   1.000
_cell.length_c   1.000
_cell.angle_alpha   90.00
_cell.angle_beta   90.00
_cell.angle_gamma   90.00
#
_symmetry.space_group_name_H-M   'P 1'
#
loop_
_entity.id
_entity.type
_entity.pdbx_description
1 polymer ?
#
loop_
_entity_poly.entity_id
_entity_poly.type
_entity_poly.pdbx_seq_one_letter_code
_entity_poly.pdbx_strand_id
1 'polypeptide(L)'
;MASSVGQETHVLLVALPVQGHLNPMLKFAKLLSRPNLRFTLATTEQARDLLSAANTADEEHLSPVDLAFFPDGLPKDHPRADDSLLVSLRNVGAKNLSKIVESNRFSCIVTVPFAPWVPGVAAAYNIPCALLWIQACGAYSVYYRYYMETNTFPEDLEDLNQTVDLPALPLLEVRDLPSFMLPSSGSNFNNLMLDFV
;
A
#
# COMPACT_ATOMS: atom_id res chain seq x y z
N MET A 1 -16.94 -28.76 29.75
CA MET A 1 -16.41 -28.79 28.38
C MET A 1 -16.62 -27.41 27.77
N ALA A 2 -15.59 -26.57 27.75
CA ALA A 2 -15.67 -25.26 27.11
C ALA A 2 -15.66 -25.49 25.60
N SER A 3 -16.70 -25.02 24.90
CA SER A 3 -16.71 -24.99 23.45
C SER A 3 -15.53 -24.15 22.98
N SER A 4 -14.64 -24.73 22.17
CA SER A 4 -13.66 -23.95 21.41
C SER A 4 -14.43 -23.08 20.43
N VAL A 5 -14.74 -21.84 20.83
CA VAL A 5 -15.11 -20.79 19.88
C VAL A 5 -13.93 -20.74 18.90
N GLY A 6 -14.16 -21.12 17.65
CA GLY A 6 -13.13 -21.10 16.62
C GLY A 6 -12.48 -19.72 16.64
N GLN A 7 -11.18 -19.66 16.88
CA GLN A 7 -10.48 -18.39 17.02
C GLN A 7 -10.50 -17.70 15.65
N GLU A 8 -11.35 -16.70 15.51
CA GLU A 8 -11.53 -15.99 14.25
C GLU A 8 -10.28 -15.12 13.98
N THR A 9 -9.68 -15.33 12.81
CA THR A 9 -8.53 -14.55 12.36
C THR A 9 -9.04 -13.28 11.67
N HIS A 10 -8.61 -12.12 12.16
CA HIS A 10 -8.99 -10.83 11.61
C HIS A 10 -7.77 -10.13 11.02
N VAL A 11 -7.77 -9.92 9.71
CA VAL A 11 -6.66 -9.28 9.00
C VAL A 11 -7.03 -7.85 8.64
N LEU A 12 -6.15 -6.91 8.97
CA LEU A 12 -6.26 -5.52 8.54
C LEU A 12 -5.51 -5.35 7.21
N LEU A 13 -6.21 -4.94 6.17
CA LEU A 13 -5.63 -4.52 4.91
C LEU A 13 -5.47 -3.00 4.94
N VAL A 14 -4.31 -2.46 4.60
CA VAL A 14 -4.06 -1.02 4.56
C VAL A 14 -3.70 -0.59 3.14
N ALA A 15 -4.42 0.38 2.59
CA ALA A 15 -4.24 0.86 1.22
C ALA A 15 -4.43 2.38 1.08
N LEU A 16 -3.63 2.99 0.20
CA LEU A 16 -3.82 4.37 -0.24
C LEU A 16 -5.10 4.50 -1.09
N PRO A 17 -5.73 5.69 -1.14
CA PRO A 17 -7.04 5.91 -1.77
C PRO A 17 -6.98 6.00 -3.30
N VAL A 18 -6.25 5.08 -3.94
CA VAL A 18 -6.10 5.02 -5.40
C VAL A 18 -6.51 3.63 -5.91
N GLN A 19 -7.14 3.58 -7.08
CA GLN A 19 -7.72 2.35 -7.63
C GLN A 19 -6.70 1.22 -7.77
N GLY A 20 -5.47 1.55 -8.16
CA GLY A 20 -4.36 0.58 -8.27
C GLY A 20 -4.01 -0.11 -6.95
N HIS A 21 -4.32 0.51 -5.80
CA HIS A 21 -4.11 -0.06 -4.48
C HIS A 21 -5.37 -0.75 -3.92
N LEU A 22 -6.53 -0.12 -4.09
CA LEU A 22 -7.80 -0.60 -3.54
C LEU A 22 -8.24 -1.91 -4.22
N ASN A 23 -8.17 -1.99 -5.55
CA ASN A 23 -8.70 -3.13 -6.30
C ASN A 23 -7.95 -4.44 -5.98
N PRO A 24 -6.60 -4.49 -5.96
CA PRO A 24 -5.88 -5.70 -5.56
C PRO A 24 -6.19 -6.13 -4.12
N MET A 25 -6.32 -5.18 -3.18
CA MET A 25 -6.62 -5.49 -1.77
C MET A 25 -8.02 -6.07 -1.60
N LEU A 26 -9.02 -5.50 -2.26
CA LEU A 26 -10.39 -6.03 -2.27
C LEU A 26 -10.44 -7.43 -2.91
N LYS A 27 -9.72 -7.63 -4.02
CA LYS A 27 -9.63 -8.94 -4.68
C LYS A 27 -8.92 -9.97 -3.80
N PHE A 28 -7.82 -9.59 -3.14
CA PHE A 28 -7.10 -10.42 -2.19
C PHE A 28 -8.00 -10.88 -1.06
N ALA A 29 -8.75 -9.95 -0.45
CA ALA A 29 -9.71 -10.27 0.60
C ALA A 29 -10.80 -11.23 0.11
N LYS A 30 -11.47 -10.88 -1.00
CA LYS A 30 -12.57 -11.68 -1.57
C LYS A 30 -12.16 -13.12 -1.87
N LEU A 31 -10.94 -13.34 -2.37
CA LEU A 31 -10.43 -14.67 -2.69
C LEU A 31 -10.07 -15.51 -1.46
N LEU A 32 -9.73 -14.86 -0.34
CA LEU A 32 -9.27 -15.54 0.87
C LEU A 32 -10.32 -15.62 1.99
N SER A 33 -11.39 -14.82 1.92
CA SER A 33 -12.47 -14.80 2.91
C SER A 33 -13.09 -16.18 3.09
N ARG A 34 -13.24 -16.58 4.37
CA ARG A 34 -13.82 -17.86 4.80
C ARG A 34 -14.31 -17.73 6.25
N PRO A 35 -15.13 -18.66 6.79
CA PRO A 35 -15.83 -18.45 8.07
C PRO A 35 -14.99 -18.04 9.29
N ASN A 36 -13.70 -18.43 9.36
CA ASN A 36 -12.80 -18.06 10.46
C ASN A 36 -11.69 -17.07 10.03
N LEU A 37 -11.83 -16.43 8.87
CA LEU A 37 -10.87 -15.46 8.34
C LEU A 37 -11.64 -14.30 7.70
N ARG A 38 -11.67 -13.16 8.42
CA ARG A 38 -12.29 -11.92 7.97
C ARG A 38 -11.26 -10.83 7.70
N PHE A 39 -11.65 -9.87 6.88
CA PHE A 39 -10.80 -8.77 6.46
C PHE A 39 -11.48 -7.43 6.72
N THR A 40 -10.69 -6.45 7.16
CA THR A 40 -11.08 -5.04 7.14
C THR A 40 -10.11 -4.29 6.24
N LEU A 41 -10.62 -3.54 5.27
CA LEU A 41 -9.82 -2.60 4.48
C LEU A 41 -9.84 -1.22 5.13
N ALA A 42 -8.70 -0.82 5.67
CA ALA A 42 -8.42 0.54 6.11
C ALA A 42 -7.83 1.38 4.98
N THR A 43 -8.48 2.51 4.70
CA THR A 43 -8.02 3.51 3.73
C THR A 43 -8.39 4.91 4.20
N THR A 44 -8.01 5.96 3.47
CA THR A 44 -8.32 7.32 3.87
C THR A 44 -9.78 7.67 3.57
N GLU A 45 -10.35 8.65 4.28
CA GLU A 45 -11.73 9.08 4.09
C GLU A 45 -12.09 9.49 2.66
N GLN A 46 -11.11 9.92 1.86
CA GLN A 46 -11.31 10.27 0.44
C GLN A 46 -11.81 9.07 -0.39
N ALA A 47 -11.40 7.84 -0.04
CA ALA A 47 -11.83 6.65 -0.76
C ALA A 47 -13.29 6.26 -0.47
N ARG A 48 -13.98 6.94 0.46
CA ARG A 48 -15.37 6.62 0.82
C ARG A 48 -16.30 6.69 -0.39
N ASP A 49 -16.15 7.73 -1.21
CA ASP A 49 -17.00 7.91 -2.41
C ASP A 49 -16.62 6.92 -3.53
N LEU A 50 -15.34 6.59 -3.66
CA LEU A 50 -14.86 5.58 -4.60
C LEU A 50 -15.39 4.18 -4.28
N LEU A 51 -15.40 3.82 -3.00
CA LEU A 51 -15.83 2.51 -2.52
C LEU A 51 -17.36 2.40 -2.42
N SER A 52 -18.07 3.50 -2.16
CA SER A 52 -19.54 3.50 -2.16
C SER A 52 -20.10 3.28 -3.57
N ALA A 53 -19.53 3.94 -4.58
CA ALA A 53 -19.92 3.75 -5.99
C ALA A 53 -19.64 2.32 -6.49
N ALA A 54 -18.57 1.68 -6.01
CA ALA A 54 -18.26 0.29 -6.35
C ALA A 54 -19.25 -0.71 -5.72
N ASN A 55 -19.69 -0.46 -4.49
CA ASN A 55 -20.66 -1.32 -3.79
C ASN A 55 -22.08 -1.23 -4.37
N THR A 56 -22.49 -0.09 -4.95
CA THR A 56 -23.81 0.05 -5.59
C THR A 56 -23.97 -0.73 -6.90
N ALA A 57 -22.88 -1.21 -7.49
CA ALA A 57 -22.92 -1.98 -8.73
C ALA A 57 -23.15 -3.49 -8.51
N ASP A 58 -22.99 -3.98 -7.28
CA ASP A 58 -22.94 -5.41 -6.93
C ASP A 58 -23.94 -5.69 -5.76
N GLU A 59 -25.20 -5.24 -5.90
CA GLU A 59 -26.23 -5.27 -4.84
C GLU A 59 -26.59 -6.67 -4.31
N GLU A 60 -26.23 -7.75 -5.02
CA GLU A 60 -26.58 -9.11 -4.58
C GLU A 60 -25.56 -9.74 -3.62
N HIS A 61 -24.34 -9.21 -3.49
CA HIS A 61 -23.30 -9.81 -2.63
C HIS A 61 -22.67 -8.76 -1.72
N LEU A 62 -23.10 -8.74 -0.45
CA LEU A 62 -22.39 -8.05 0.63
C LEU A 62 -20.90 -8.43 0.53
N SER A 63 -20.06 -7.44 0.24
CA SER A 63 -18.62 -7.64 0.16
C SER A 63 -18.14 -8.30 1.46
N PRO A 64 -17.36 -9.39 1.42
CA PRO A 64 -16.89 -10.09 2.63
C PRO A 64 -15.78 -9.30 3.37
N VAL A 65 -15.75 -7.98 3.21
CA VAL A 65 -14.68 -7.08 3.62
C VAL A 65 -15.30 -5.87 4.31
N ASP A 66 -15.00 -5.70 5.60
CA ASP A 66 -15.38 -4.51 6.34
C ASP A 66 -14.54 -3.32 5.87
N LEU A 67 -15.09 -2.10 5.95
CA LEU A 67 -14.37 -0.88 5.59
C LEU A 67 -14.10 -0.04 6.83
N ALA A 68 -12.86 0.42 6.98
CA ALA A 68 -12.45 1.38 7.98
C ALA A 68 -11.81 2.60 7.30
N PHE A 69 -12.10 3.78 7.83
CA PHE A 69 -11.62 5.03 7.25
C PHE A 69 -10.90 5.84 8.30
N PHE A 70 -9.79 6.48 7.90
CA PHE A 70 -9.04 7.39 8.76
C PHE A 70 -8.69 8.69 8.04
N PRO A 71 -8.52 9.82 8.76
CA PRO A 71 -8.17 11.08 8.15
C PRO A 71 -6.77 11.06 7.54
N ASP A 72 -6.62 11.62 6.35
CA ASP A 72 -5.32 11.80 5.67
C ASP A 72 -4.59 13.08 6.11
N GLY A 73 -5.25 13.94 6.89
CA GLY A 73 -4.69 15.21 7.39
C GLY A 73 -4.93 16.41 6.46
N LEU A 74 -5.56 16.20 5.30
CA LEU A 74 -5.85 17.25 4.33
C LEU A 74 -7.32 17.69 4.42
N PRO A 75 -7.63 18.96 4.07
CA PRO A 75 -9.01 19.41 3.92
C PRO A 75 -9.82 18.55 2.96
N LYS A 76 -11.14 18.48 3.14
CA LYS A 76 -12.02 17.65 2.31
C LYS A 76 -11.95 18.04 0.83
N ASP A 77 -11.93 19.35 0.57
CA ASP A 77 -11.87 19.99 -0.75
C ASP A 77 -10.46 20.04 -1.36
N HIS A 78 -9.43 19.53 -0.67
CA HIS A 78 -8.08 19.48 -1.22
C HIS A 78 -8.02 18.58 -2.46
N PRO A 79 -7.46 19.04 -3.59
CA PRO A 79 -7.46 18.28 -4.84
C PRO A 79 -6.58 17.03 -4.80
N ARG A 80 -5.56 17.02 -3.92
CA ARG A 80 -4.60 15.91 -3.75
C ARG A 80 -3.97 15.48 -5.09
N ALA A 81 -3.73 16.46 -5.96
CA ALA A 81 -3.27 16.25 -7.34
C ALA A 81 -1.73 16.12 -7.46
N ASP A 82 -1.01 16.45 -6.39
CA ASP A 82 0.44 16.37 -6.24
C ASP A 82 0.81 15.34 -5.15
N ASP A 83 2.03 15.42 -4.63
CA ASP A 83 2.52 14.56 -3.55
C ASP A 83 2.04 14.98 -2.14
N SER A 84 1.16 15.97 -2.01
CA SER A 84 0.62 16.46 -0.73
C SER A 84 0.01 15.35 0.12
N LEU A 85 -0.65 14.37 -0.51
CA LEU A 85 -1.21 13.22 0.18
C LEU A 85 -0.12 12.37 0.85
N LEU A 86 0.97 12.11 0.13
CA LEU A 86 2.10 11.34 0.66
C LEU A 86 2.77 12.07 1.81
N VAL A 87 3.04 13.36 1.63
CA VAL A 87 3.64 14.22 2.66
C VAL A 87 2.76 14.26 3.91
N SER A 88 1.46 14.45 3.75
CA SER A 88 0.52 14.48 4.87
C SER A 88 0.47 13.12 5.60
N LEU A 89 0.34 12.02 4.86
CA LEU A 89 0.31 10.67 5.44
C LEU A 89 1.62 10.28 6.13
N ARG A 90 2.77 10.80 5.69
CA ARG A 90 4.04 10.62 6.41
C ARG A 90 3.97 11.18 7.84
N ASN A 91 3.23 12.27 8.04
CA ASN A 91 3.10 12.92 9.34
C ASN A 91 1.95 12.36 10.20
N VAL A 92 0.81 12.04 9.58
CA VAL A 92 -0.40 11.68 10.34
C VAL A 92 -0.86 10.23 10.16
N GLY A 93 -0.33 9.52 9.17
CA GLY A 93 -0.79 8.18 8.77
C GLY A 93 -0.67 7.17 9.90
N ALA A 94 0.52 7.07 10.51
CA ALA A 94 0.74 6.15 11.65
C ALA A 94 -0.23 6.43 12.80
N LYS A 95 -0.29 7.68 13.26
CA LYS A 95 -1.17 8.11 14.36
C LYS A 95 -2.64 7.81 14.09
N ASN A 96 -3.10 8.05 12.87
CA ASN A 96 -4.51 7.88 12.52
C ASN A 96 -4.87 6.41 12.28
N LEU A 97 -3.98 5.60 11.70
CA LEU A 97 -4.18 4.16 11.59
C LEU A 97 -4.16 3.47 12.96
N SER A 98 -3.29 3.90 13.89
CA SER A 98 -3.23 3.40 15.25
C SER A 98 -4.60 3.37 15.94
N LYS A 99 -5.45 4.38 15.70
CA LYS A 99 -6.82 4.42 16.26
C LYS A 99 -7.72 3.28 15.77
N ILE A 100 -7.54 2.85 14.52
CA ILE A 100 -8.24 1.67 13.95
C ILE A 100 -7.71 0.41 14.63
N VAL A 101 -6.39 0.29 14.77
CA VAL A 101 -5.71 -0.84 15.40
C VAL A 101 -6.09 -0.97 16.88
N GLU A 102 -6.28 0.13 17.61
CA GLU A 102 -6.69 0.14 19.02
C GLU A 102 -8.15 -0.31 19.22
N SER A 103 -9.00 -0.05 18.23
CA SER A 103 -10.44 -0.32 18.32
C SER A 103 -10.79 -1.79 18.06
N ASN A 104 -9.85 -2.59 17.54
CA ASN A 104 -10.08 -3.97 17.12
C ASN A 104 -8.89 -4.86 17.46
N ARG A 105 -9.07 -6.18 17.43
CA ARG A 105 -7.95 -7.13 17.58
C ARG A 105 -7.62 -7.74 16.22
N PHE A 106 -6.49 -7.34 15.65
CA PHE A 106 -6.01 -7.89 14.39
C PHE A 106 -4.94 -8.95 14.61
N SER A 107 -5.00 -10.02 13.84
CA SER A 107 -4.02 -11.10 13.83
C SER A 107 -2.83 -10.81 12.89
N CYS A 108 -3.03 -9.94 11.90
CA CYS A 108 -2.04 -9.56 10.91
C CYS A 108 -2.43 -8.23 10.25
N ILE A 109 -1.44 -7.44 9.85
CA ILE A 109 -1.60 -6.31 8.94
C ILE A 109 -0.99 -6.69 7.59
N VAL A 110 -1.75 -6.53 6.51
CA VAL A 110 -1.23 -6.58 5.15
C VAL A 110 -1.27 -5.17 4.60
N THR A 111 -0.15 -4.69 4.09
CA THR A 111 -0.07 -3.39 3.41
C THR A 111 0.29 -3.57 1.94
N VAL A 112 0.01 -2.56 1.14
CA VAL A 112 0.57 -2.37 -0.20
C VAL A 112 1.84 -1.49 -0.12
N PRO A 113 2.62 -1.36 -1.21
CA PRO A 113 3.75 -0.45 -1.26
C PRO A 113 3.34 1.01 -1.04
N PHE A 114 4.33 1.88 -0.83
CA PHE A 114 4.13 3.33 -0.69
C PHE A 114 3.41 3.77 0.60
N ALA A 115 3.35 2.90 1.61
CA ALA A 115 2.88 3.22 2.96
C ALA A 115 3.92 2.78 4.03
N PRO A 116 5.13 3.37 4.03
CA PRO A 116 6.26 2.91 4.86
C PRO A 116 6.02 3.06 6.37
N TRP A 117 5.01 3.84 6.76
CA TRP A 117 4.62 4.03 8.14
C TRP A 117 3.81 2.85 8.72
N VAL A 118 3.24 1.96 7.88
CA VAL A 118 2.40 0.84 8.33
C VAL A 118 3.18 -0.22 9.12
N PRO A 119 4.38 -0.68 8.67
CA PRO A 119 5.20 -1.60 9.46
C PRO A 119 5.52 -1.08 10.86
N GLY A 120 5.77 0.23 11.00
CA GLY A 120 6.00 0.87 12.29
C GLY A 120 4.80 0.78 13.24
N VAL A 121 3.59 0.98 12.71
CA VAL A 121 2.34 0.75 13.47
C VAL A 121 2.24 -0.71 13.87
N ALA A 122 2.42 -1.64 12.93
CA ALA A 122 2.33 -3.07 13.22
C ALA A 122 3.29 -3.50 14.34
N ALA A 123 4.54 -3.04 14.28
CA ALA A 123 5.55 -3.28 15.31
C ALA A 123 5.15 -2.72 16.67
N ALA A 124 4.62 -1.49 16.73
CA ALA A 124 4.21 -0.85 17.98
C ALA A 124 3.11 -1.63 18.73
N TYR A 125 2.24 -2.33 18.01
CA TYR A 125 1.17 -3.15 18.59
C TYR A 125 1.48 -4.65 18.62
N ASN A 126 2.72 -5.06 18.29
CA ASN A 126 3.15 -6.46 18.20
C ASN A 126 2.27 -7.31 17.26
N ILE A 127 1.88 -6.74 16.11
CA ILE A 127 1.08 -7.42 15.09
C ILE A 127 1.99 -7.80 13.92
N PRO A 128 1.98 -9.05 13.44
CA PRO A 128 2.68 -9.44 12.23
C PRO A 128 2.29 -8.55 11.03
N CYS A 129 3.27 -8.16 10.22
CA CYS A 129 3.06 -7.33 9.04
C CYS A 129 3.55 -8.03 7.78
N ALA A 130 2.74 -8.00 6.72
CA ALA A 130 3.11 -8.50 5.41
C ALA A 130 2.89 -7.42 4.34
N LEU A 131 3.68 -7.50 3.28
CA LEU A 131 3.56 -6.64 2.11
C LEU A 131 2.95 -7.43 0.96
N LEU A 132 1.83 -6.95 0.41
CA LEU A 132 1.30 -7.37 -0.87
C LEU A 132 1.91 -6.48 -1.97
N TRP A 133 2.92 -6.98 -2.66
CA TRP A 133 3.49 -6.28 -3.82
C TRP A 133 2.51 -6.33 -5.00
N ILE A 134 1.98 -5.18 -5.39
CA ILE A 134 0.92 -5.04 -6.41
C ILE A 134 1.42 -4.65 -7.80
N GLN A 135 2.72 -4.39 -7.95
CA GLN A 135 3.33 -4.07 -9.24
C GLN A 135 4.01 -5.30 -9.87
N ALA A 136 4.59 -5.14 -11.06
CA ALA A 136 5.39 -6.18 -11.68
C ALA A 136 6.57 -6.60 -10.78
N CYS A 137 6.93 -7.89 -10.77
CA CYS A 137 8.08 -8.39 -10.02
C CYS A 137 9.41 -7.80 -10.52
N GLY A 138 9.50 -7.49 -11.83
CA GLY A 138 10.65 -6.77 -12.40
C GLY A 138 10.82 -5.38 -11.77
N ALA A 139 9.73 -4.65 -11.55
CA ALA A 139 9.78 -3.36 -10.87
C ALA A 139 10.29 -3.49 -9.43
N TYR A 140 9.84 -4.50 -8.68
CA TYR A 140 10.38 -4.79 -7.35
C TYR A 140 11.90 -5.02 -7.39
N SER A 141 12.36 -5.86 -8.33
CA SER A 141 13.78 -6.15 -8.49
C SER A 141 14.59 -4.89 -8.84
N VAL A 142 14.05 -4.02 -9.70
CA VAL A 142 14.69 -2.76 -10.07
C VAL A 142 14.79 -1.82 -8.87
N TYR A 143 13.68 -1.59 -8.16
CA TYR A 143 13.66 -0.74 -6.95
C TYR A 143 14.61 -1.24 -5.89
N TYR A 144 14.55 -2.53 -5.56
CA TYR A 144 15.43 -3.14 -4.56
C TYR A 144 16.89 -2.91 -4.93
N ARG A 145 17.26 -3.16 -6.19
CA ARG A 145 18.65 -3.04 -6.62
C ARG A 145 19.17 -1.62 -6.61
N TYR A 146 18.32 -0.67 -6.99
CA TYR A 146 18.65 0.75 -6.99
C TYR A 146 18.81 1.30 -5.58
N TYR A 147 17.78 1.16 -4.72
CA TYR A 147 17.80 1.77 -3.39
C TYR A 147 18.70 1.04 -2.38
N MET A 148 18.95 -0.26 -2.57
CA MET A 148 19.94 -1.01 -1.76
C MET A 148 21.35 -0.98 -2.34
N GLU A 149 21.57 -0.23 -3.42
CA GLU A 149 22.89 -0.07 -4.07
C GLU A 149 23.58 -1.40 -4.42
N THR A 150 22.80 -2.42 -4.78
CA THR A 150 23.33 -3.77 -5.08
C THR A 150 23.77 -3.93 -6.53
N ASN A 151 23.38 -3.01 -7.41
CA ASN A 151 23.79 -2.96 -8.81
C ASN A 151 24.03 -1.51 -9.25
N THR A 152 24.81 -1.35 -10.31
CA THR A 152 25.09 -0.04 -10.90
C THR A 152 23.91 0.42 -11.76
N PHE A 153 23.51 1.68 -11.56
CA PHE A 153 22.60 2.41 -12.41
C PHE A 153 23.32 3.64 -12.97
N PRO A 154 22.83 4.23 -14.07
CA PRO A 154 23.39 5.48 -14.56
C PRO A 154 23.29 6.59 -13.50
N GLU A 155 24.32 7.44 -13.43
CA GLU A 155 24.35 8.56 -12.48
C GLU A 155 23.26 9.59 -12.76
N ASP A 156 22.94 9.79 -14.04
CA ASP A 156 21.92 10.71 -14.50
C ASP A 156 20.73 9.94 -15.09
N LEU A 157 19.64 9.86 -14.32
CA LEU A 157 18.40 9.25 -14.77
C LEU A 157 17.53 10.20 -15.62
N GLU A 158 18.02 11.40 -16.01
CA GLU A 158 17.35 12.28 -16.97
C GLU A 158 17.58 11.84 -18.42
N ASP A 159 18.72 11.19 -18.75
CA ASP A 159 18.93 10.63 -20.08
C ASP A 159 18.22 9.29 -20.24
N LEU A 160 16.99 9.38 -20.74
CA LEU A 160 16.07 8.27 -20.96
C LEU A 160 16.55 7.20 -21.97
N ASN A 161 17.67 7.42 -22.69
CA ASN A 161 18.24 6.43 -23.62
C ASN A 161 19.42 5.65 -23.02
N GLN A 162 19.87 6.00 -21.82
CA GLN A 162 20.92 5.23 -21.16
C GLN A 162 20.43 3.82 -20.84
N THR A 163 21.34 2.86 -20.96
CA THR A 163 21.01 1.45 -20.74
C THR A 163 21.28 1.04 -19.30
N VAL A 164 20.47 0.10 -18.82
CA VAL A 164 20.55 -0.48 -17.48
C VAL A 164 20.55 -1.99 -17.64
N ASP A 165 21.71 -2.60 -17.40
CA ASP A 165 21.88 -4.05 -17.46
C ASP A 165 21.77 -4.64 -16.06
N LEU A 166 20.74 -5.46 -15.85
CA LEU A 166 20.41 -6.05 -14.57
C LEU A 166 20.33 -7.57 -14.71
N PRO A 167 21.02 -8.35 -13.85
CA PRO A 167 20.94 -9.80 -13.85
C PRO A 167 19.49 -10.32 -13.86
N ALA A 168 19.20 -11.27 -14.75
CA ALA A 168 17.89 -11.91 -14.93
C ALA A 168 16.73 -10.98 -15.37
N LEU A 169 17.05 -9.80 -15.89
CA LEU A 169 16.12 -8.93 -16.61
C LEU A 169 16.62 -8.74 -18.07
N PRO A 170 15.74 -8.42 -19.03
CA PRO A 170 16.20 -7.96 -20.34
C PRO A 170 17.03 -6.68 -20.19
N LEU A 171 17.84 -6.36 -21.20
CA LEU A 171 18.49 -5.04 -21.26
C LEU A 171 17.39 -3.96 -21.25
N LEU A 172 17.46 -3.06 -20.27
CA LEU A 172 16.50 -1.98 -20.11
C LEU A 172 17.12 -0.65 -20.54
N GLU A 173 16.29 0.32 -20.88
CA GLU A 173 16.65 1.73 -20.94
C GLU A 173 16.13 2.44 -19.68
N VAL A 174 16.66 3.63 -19.37
CA VAL A 174 16.17 4.45 -18.25
C VAL A 174 14.67 4.72 -18.35
N ARG A 175 14.12 4.86 -19.56
CA ARG A 175 12.66 5.00 -19.79
C ARG A 175 11.82 3.78 -19.40
N ASP A 176 12.42 2.60 -19.32
CA ASP A 176 11.75 1.36 -18.94
C ASP A 176 11.71 1.20 -17.40
N LEU A 177 12.48 2.01 -16.68
CA LEU A 177 12.49 2.00 -15.22
C LEU A 177 11.17 2.51 -14.65
N PRO A 178 10.80 2.07 -13.44
CA PRO A 178 9.63 2.62 -12.76
C PRO A 178 9.72 4.14 -12.62
N SER A 179 8.71 4.86 -13.12
CA SER A 179 8.72 6.32 -13.19
C SER A 179 9.01 6.99 -11.84
N PHE A 180 8.57 6.38 -10.72
CA PHE A 180 8.80 6.92 -9.38
C PHE A 180 10.28 7.03 -8.97
N MET A 181 11.20 6.38 -9.70
CA MET A 181 12.65 6.54 -9.52
C MET A 181 13.20 7.75 -10.27
N LEU A 182 12.52 8.17 -11.34
CA LEU A 182 13.00 9.20 -12.24
C LEU A 182 12.90 10.58 -11.57
N PRO A 183 13.87 11.49 -11.79
CA PRO A 183 13.87 12.84 -11.23
C PRO A 183 12.56 13.61 -11.48
N SER A 184 11.92 13.36 -12.63
CA SER A 184 10.64 13.95 -13.03
C SER A 184 9.47 13.65 -12.08
N SER A 185 9.55 12.60 -11.27
CA SER A 185 8.52 12.24 -10.30
C SER A 185 8.58 13.05 -9.00
N GLY A 186 9.65 13.83 -8.80
CA GLY A 186 9.82 14.67 -7.63
C GLY A 186 10.44 13.94 -6.43
N SER A 187 11.00 14.72 -5.51
CA SER A 187 11.80 14.22 -4.39
C SER A 187 10.99 13.42 -3.36
N ASN A 188 9.70 13.71 -3.22
CA ASN A 188 8.85 13.03 -2.23
C ASN A 188 8.62 11.56 -2.55
N PHE A 189 8.49 11.18 -3.82
CA PHE A 189 8.38 9.77 -4.22
C PHE A 189 9.70 9.02 -4.02
N ASN A 190 10.83 9.64 -4.34
CA ASN A 190 12.14 9.06 -4.07
C ASN A 190 12.38 8.83 -2.58
N ASN A 191 12.04 9.82 -1.75
CA ASN A 191 12.11 9.70 -0.28
C ASN A 191 11.16 8.62 0.25
N LEU A 192 9.96 8.49 -0.33
CA LEU A 192 9.00 7.47 0.05
C LEU A 192 9.53 6.05 -0.21
N MET A 193 10.25 5.87 -1.31
CA MET A 193 10.88 4.59 -1.60
C MET A 193 12.06 4.29 -0.67
N LEU A 194 12.89 5.29 -0.36
CA LEU A 194 13.95 5.13 0.65
C LEU A 194 13.41 4.76 2.04
N ASP A 195 12.24 5.27 2.42
CA ASP A 195 11.58 4.89 3.67
C ASP A 195 11.02 3.44 3.64
N PHE A 196 10.95 2.83 2.46
CA PHE A 196 10.29 1.55 2.23
C PHE A 196 11.26 0.36 2.07
N VAL A 197 12.49 0.60 1.61
CA VAL A 197 13.55 -0.43 1.41
C VAL A 197 14.51 -0.43 2.58
#